data_AF-Q5ZCK7-F1
#
_entry.id   AF-Q5ZCK7-F1
#
_cell.length_a   1.000
_cell.length_b   1.000
_cell.length_c   1.000
_cell.angle_alpha   90.00
_cell.angle_beta   90.00
_cell.angle_gamma   90.00
#
_symmetry.space_group_name_H-M   'P 1'
#
loop_
_entity.id
_entity.type
_entity.pdbx_description
1 polymer ?
#
loop_
_entity_poly.entity_id
_entity_poly.type
_entity_poly.pdbx_seq_one_letter_code
_entity_poly.pdbx_strand_id
1 'polypeptide(L)'
;MLHGAFFQQRLGDDINARMFRETAQMDPSPALFVNDYNVESANDPNATPERYVELVTDLQKRGAAVGGIGVQGHVTHPVGDVICDALDRLAVTGLPVWITELDVSAADEAVRADDLEIVLREAFAHPAVEGIMLWGFMQGNMWRSHAHLVDADGKLNEAGHRYVGLRQEWTSHARGQVDGSGHFKFRGFHGKYVVQLTTGAGEMKYQQFDVGKGDGPLVLDMDL
;
A
#
# COMPACT_ATOMS: atom_id res chain seq x y z
N MET A 1 -16.87 3.39 12.68
CA MET A 1 -16.74 3.07 11.26
C MET A 1 -17.59 4.07 10.49
N LEU A 2 -17.15 4.51 9.32
CA LEU A 2 -17.94 5.40 8.46
C LEU A 2 -19.15 4.63 7.93
N HIS A 3 -18.88 3.40 7.50
CA HIS A 3 -19.92 2.46 7.10
C HIS A 3 -20.21 1.45 8.22
N GLY A 4 -21.50 1.21 8.45
CA GLY A 4 -21.98 0.25 9.43
C GLY A 4 -22.03 0.79 10.87
N ALA A 5 -23.22 0.72 11.47
CA ALA A 5 -23.48 1.16 12.84
C ALA A 5 -24.09 0.05 13.71
N PHE A 6 -24.03 -1.22 13.29
CA PHE A 6 -24.73 -2.33 13.95
C PHE A 6 -24.42 -2.43 15.45
N PHE A 7 -23.13 -2.44 15.80
CA PHE A 7 -22.69 -2.51 17.19
C PHE A 7 -22.96 -1.20 17.93
N GLN A 8 -22.66 -0.06 17.31
CA GLN A 8 -22.87 1.25 17.92
C GLN A 8 -24.34 1.47 18.32
N GLN A 9 -25.27 1.13 17.44
CA GLN A 9 -26.71 1.24 17.69
C GLN A 9 -27.21 0.37 18.85
N ARG A 10 -26.49 -0.69 19.22
CA ARG A 10 -26.90 -1.66 20.23
C ARG A 10 -26.14 -1.54 21.55
N LEU A 11 -24.88 -1.12 21.47
CA LEU A 11 -23.93 -1.14 22.57
C LEU A 11 -23.43 0.27 22.95
N GLY A 12 -23.89 1.30 22.25
CA GLY A 12 -23.59 2.70 22.52
C GLY A 12 -22.34 3.22 21.80
N ASP A 13 -22.12 4.54 21.88
CA ASP A 13 -21.10 5.25 21.08
C ASP A 13 -19.66 4.85 21.41
N ASP A 14 -19.38 4.35 22.61
CA ASP A 14 -18.04 3.93 23.00
C ASP A 14 -17.64 2.54 22.47
N ILE A 15 -18.58 1.75 21.91
CA ILE A 15 -18.30 0.34 21.57
C ILE A 15 -17.12 0.18 20.61
N ASN A 16 -16.96 1.07 19.63
CA ASN A 16 -15.86 0.97 18.67
C ASN A 16 -14.51 1.16 19.38
N ALA A 17 -14.37 2.20 20.20
CA ALA A 17 -13.14 2.41 20.97
C ALA A 17 -12.91 1.31 22.01
N ARG A 18 -13.99 0.81 22.63
CA ARG A 18 -13.94 -0.32 23.57
C ARG A 18 -13.40 -1.58 22.91
N MET A 19 -13.83 -1.92 21.69
CA MET A 19 -13.30 -3.08 20.98
C MET A 19 -11.78 -2.96 20.77
N PHE A 20 -11.28 -1.80 20.34
CA PHE A 20 -9.83 -1.58 20.22
C PHE A 20 -9.10 -1.76 21.56
N ARG A 21 -9.64 -1.18 22.66
CA ARG A 21 -9.03 -1.30 23.99
C ARG A 21 -9.01 -2.75 24.48
N GLU A 22 -10.10 -3.48 24.30
CA GLU A 22 -10.19 -4.89 24.70
C GLU A 22 -9.25 -5.77 23.84
N THR A 23 -9.19 -5.56 22.52
CA THR A 23 -8.26 -6.29 21.65
C THR A 23 -6.81 -6.04 22.05
N ALA A 24 -6.41 -4.78 22.26
CA ALA A 24 -5.04 -4.45 22.67
C ALA A 24 -4.67 -4.97 24.07
N GLN A 25 -5.65 -5.15 24.96
CA GLN A 25 -5.43 -5.79 26.26
C GLN A 25 -5.21 -7.30 26.14
N MET A 26 -5.85 -7.95 25.17
CA MET A 26 -5.70 -9.39 24.93
C MET A 26 -4.41 -9.71 24.17
N ASP A 27 -4.08 -8.92 23.15
CA ASP A 27 -2.86 -9.03 22.38
C ASP A 27 -2.37 -7.63 21.96
N PRO A 28 -1.31 -7.09 22.58
CA PRO A 28 -0.77 -5.78 22.23
C PRO A 28 0.19 -5.82 21.04
N SER A 29 0.50 -7.01 20.48
CA SER A 29 1.50 -7.15 19.41
C SER A 29 1.04 -6.61 18.05
N PRO A 30 -0.20 -6.88 17.55
CA PRO A 30 -0.61 -6.42 16.24
C PRO A 30 -1.01 -4.94 16.27
N ALA A 31 -0.67 -4.22 15.20
CA ALA A 31 -1.24 -2.91 14.94
C ALA A 31 -2.75 -3.05 14.61
N LEU A 32 -3.59 -2.26 15.27
CA LEU A 32 -5.04 -2.29 15.07
C LEU A 32 -5.45 -1.24 14.04
N PHE A 33 -6.16 -1.68 13.00
CA PHE A 33 -6.57 -0.83 11.89
C PHE A 33 -8.05 -0.48 11.98
N VAL A 34 -8.38 0.77 11.64
CA VAL A 34 -9.70 1.05 11.04
C VAL A 34 -9.64 0.63 9.57
N ASN A 35 -10.75 0.21 8.97
CA ASN A 35 -10.80 -0.17 7.56
C ASN A 35 -12.14 0.20 6.94
N ASP A 36 -12.15 0.99 5.87
CA ASP A 36 -13.39 1.50 5.27
C ASP A 36 -13.26 1.77 3.75
N TYR A 37 -14.38 1.85 3.04
CA TYR A 37 -14.46 2.02 1.57
C TYR A 37 -14.91 3.42 1.13
N ASN A 38 -14.78 3.70 -0.17
CA ASN A 38 -15.14 4.95 -0.87
C ASN A 38 -14.36 6.21 -0.46
N VAL A 39 -13.55 6.14 0.61
CA VAL A 39 -12.78 7.27 1.15
C VAL A 39 -11.89 7.93 0.09
N GLU A 40 -11.34 7.12 -0.82
CA GLU A 40 -10.39 7.48 -1.86
C GLU A 40 -11.03 7.97 -3.16
N SER A 41 -12.36 7.89 -3.29
CA SER A 41 -13.05 8.06 -4.58
C SER A 41 -13.89 9.34 -4.70
N ALA A 42 -14.03 10.12 -3.61
CA ALA A 42 -14.88 11.32 -3.53
C ALA A 42 -16.33 11.15 -4.07
N ASN A 43 -16.83 9.92 -4.08
CA ASN A 43 -18.13 9.53 -4.64
C ASN A 43 -19.18 9.22 -3.56
N ASP A 44 -18.79 9.25 -2.28
CA ASP A 44 -19.66 8.99 -1.15
C ASP A 44 -19.58 10.12 -0.12
N PRO A 45 -20.66 10.91 0.08
CA PRO A 45 -20.65 12.00 1.05
C PRO A 45 -20.57 11.51 2.51
N ASN A 46 -20.83 10.23 2.78
CA ASN A 46 -20.72 9.66 4.12
C ASN A 46 -19.31 9.19 4.46
N ALA A 47 -18.47 8.97 3.44
CA ALA A 47 -17.11 8.49 3.57
C ALA A 47 -16.13 9.40 2.85
N THR A 48 -15.92 10.58 3.44
CA THR A 48 -14.84 11.48 3.01
C THR A 48 -13.59 11.28 3.87
N PRO A 49 -12.40 11.65 3.36
CA PRO A 49 -11.17 11.62 4.15
C PRO A 49 -11.29 12.40 5.47
N GLU A 50 -11.96 13.55 5.49
CA GLU A 50 -12.15 14.36 6.71
C GLU A 50 -12.96 13.61 7.76
N ARG A 51 -14.08 13.00 7.36
CA ARG A 51 -14.89 12.20 8.28
C ARG A 51 -14.12 11.01 8.81
N TYR A 52 -13.25 10.42 7.98
CA TYR A 52 -12.42 9.31 8.43
C TYR A 52 -11.37 9.75 9.45
N VAL A 53 -10.72 10.88 9.22
CA VAL A 53 -9.79 11.51 10.16
C VAL A 53 -10.49 11.87 11.48
N GLU A 54 -11.70 12.43 11.42
CA GLU A 54 -12.52 12.71 12.60
C GLU A 54 -12.82 11.44 13.41
N LEU A 55 -13.22 10.36 12.73
CA LEU A 55 -13.46 9.06 13.35
C LEU A 55 -12.20 8.52 14.03
N VAL A 56 -11.07 8.49 13.33
CA VAL A 56 -9.78 8.03 13.87
C VAL A 56 -9.38 8.84 15.10
N THR A 57 -9.53 10.17 15.01
CA THR A 57 -9.22 11.09 16.11
C THR A 57 -10.11 10.85 17.32
N ASP A 58 -11.42 10.62 17.13
CA ASP A 58 -12.35 10.30 18.22
C ASP A 58 -12.02 8.96 18.89
N LEU A 59 -11.69 7.93 18.10
CA LEU A 59 -11.24 6.64 18.63
C LEU A 59 -9.99 6.80 19.51
N GLN A 60 -8.97 7.50 19.01
CA GLN A 60 -7.74 7.78 19.77
C GLN A 60 -8.02 8.58 21.05
N LYS A 61 -8.87 9.61 21.00
CA LYS A 61 -9.30 10.38 22.19
C LYS A 61 -9.99 9.52 23.24
N ARG A 62 -10.69 8.47 22.83
CA ARG A 62 -11.32 7.47 23.72
C ARG A 62 -10.36 6.36 24.14
N GLY A 63 -9.07 6.47 23.85
CA GLY A 63 -8.04 5.52 24.27
C GLY A 63 -7.93 4.27 23.40
N ALA A 64 -8.51 4.26 22.19
CA ALA A 64 -8.25 3.19 21.23
C ALA A 64 -6.81 3.28 20.70
N ALA A 65 -6.09 2.17 20.73
CA ALA A 65 -4.74 2.05 20.18
C ALA A 65 -4.78 1.86 18.66
N VAL A 66 -5.28 2.86 17.92
CA VAL A 66 -5.32 2.82 16.45
C VAL A 66 -3.89 2.91 15.91
N GLY A 67 -3.45 1.83 15.26
CA GLY A 67 -2.10 1.69 14.72
C GLY A 67 -2.00 1.90 13.21
N GLY A 68 -3.13 2.00 12.50
CA GLY A 68 -3.13 2.23 11.05
C GLY A 68 -4.51 2.52 10.47
N ILE A 69 -4.52 3.00 9.22
CA ILE A 69 -5.72 3.33 8.46
C ILE A 69 -5.78 2.44 7.23
N GLY A 70 -6.84 1.64 7.14
CA GLY A 70 -7.19 0.85 5.97
C GLY A 70 -8.15 1.62 5.08
N VAL A 71 -7.78 1.73 3.80
CA VAL A 71 -8.61 2.20 2.70
C VAL A 71 -8.85 0.98 1.82
N GLN A 72 -10.11 0.55 1.67
CA GLN A 72 -10.39 -0.70 0.94
C GLN A 72 -9.86 -0.64 -0.49
N GLY A 73 -10.08 0.45 -1.24
CA GLY A 73 -9.56 0.55 -2.60
C GLY A 73 -10.43 -0.18 -3.64
N HIS A 74 -11.74 -0.22 -3.42
CA HIS A 74 -12.69 -0.76 -4.40
C HIS A 74 -13.08 0.32 -5.40
N VAL A 75 -12.22 0.55 -6.40
CA VAL A 75 -12.30 1.72 -7.25
C VAL A 75 -12.99 1.43 -8.59
N THR A 76 -13.62 2.46 -9.16
CA THR A 76 -14.13 2.51 -10.54
C THR A 76 -13.96 3.93 -11.05
N HIS A 77 -13.37 4.10 -12.24
CA HIS A 77 -13.04 5.41 -12.82
C HIS A 77 -12.20 6.29 -11.87
N PRO A 78 -11.05 5.80 -11.37
CA PRO A 78 -10.17 6.55 -10.49
C PRO A 78 -9.75 7.87 -11.12
N VAL A 79 -9.61 8.88 -10.28
CA VAL A 79 -8.99 10.16 -10.63
C VAL A 79 -7.76 10.33 -9.73
N GLY A 80 -6.57 10.38 -10.32
CA GLY A 80 -5.30 10.41 -9.58
C GLY A 80 -5.25 11.53 -8.53
N ASP A 81 -5.58 12.75 -8.93
CA ASP A 81 -5.61 13.92 -8.02
C ASP A 81 -6.56 13.73 -6.82
N VAL A 82 -7.68 13.02 -7.01
CA VAL A 82 -8.65 12.75 -5.93
C VAL A 82 -8.08 11.73 -4.94
N ILE A 83 -7.45 10.66 -5.46
CA ILE A 83 -6.80 9.65 -4.61
C ILE A 83 -5.64 10.28 -3.85
N CYS A 84 -4.82 11.10 -4.53
CA CYS A 84 -3.71 11.83 -3.93
C CYS A 84 -4.18 12.76 -2.79
N ASP A 85 -5.19 13.59 -3.04
CA ASP A 85 -5.77 14.49 -2.02
C ASP A 85 -6.37 13.69 -0.84
N ALA A 86 -7.01 12.54 -1.09
CA ALA A 86 -7.51 11.67 -0.04
C ALA A 86 -6.37 11.12 0.84
N LEU A 87 -5.29 10.63 0.22
CA LEU A 87 -4.13 10.11 0.94
C LEU A 87 -3.40 11.20 1.74
N ASP A 88 -3.25 12.40 1.18
CA ASP A 88 -2.67 13.57 1.86
C ASP A 88 -3.45 13.92 3.13
N ARG A 89 -4.78 13.90 3.05
CA ARG A 89 -5.67 14.18 4.20
C ARG A 89 -5.56 13.11 5.28
N LEU A 90 -5.53 11.84 4.89
CA LEU A 90 -5.38 10.72 5.84
C LEU A 90 -4.01 10.75 6.52
N ALA A 91 -2.97 11.17 5.81
CA ALA A 91 -1.60 11.27 6.31
C ALA A 91 -1.43 12.26 7.47
N VAL A 92 -2.34 13.25 7.60
CA VAL A 92 -2.35 14.21 8.73
C VAL A 92 -2.49 13.50 10.09
N THR A 93 -3.05 12.28 10.13
CA THR A 93 -3.13 11.48 11.35
C THR A 93 -1.77 10.99 11.87
N GLY A 94 -0.75 10.99 11.01
CA GLY A 94 0.57 10.41 11.30
C GLY A 94 0.57 8.88 11.38
N LEU A 95 -0.54 8.22 11.04
CA LEU A 95 -0.65 6.76 11.00
C LEU A 95 -0.27 6.22 9.61
N PRO A 96 0.25 4.98 9.51
CA PRO A 96 0.45 4.33 8.23
C PRO A 96 -0.91 4.05 7.56
N VAL A 97 -0.96 4.32 6.25
CA VAL A 97 -2.12 4.02 5.40
C VAL A 97 -1.85 2.74 4.62
N TRP A 98 -2.84 1.87 4.55
CA TRP A 98 -2.82 0.66 3.74
C TRP A 98 -3.99 0.67 2.77
N ILE A 99 -3.71 0.39 1.50
CA ILE A 99 -4.75 -0.01 0.57
C ILE A 99 -5.00 -1.52 0.79
N THR A 100 -6.11 -1.87 1.41
CA THR A 100 -6.30 -3.18 2.04
C THR A 100 -7.00 -4.21 1.16
N GLU A 101 -7.78 -3.76 0.19
CA GLU A 101 -8.70 -4.59 -0.60
C GLU A 101 -8.76 -4.11 -2.07
N LEU A 102 -7.61 -3.73 -2.65
CA LEU A 102 -7.55 -3.12 -3.97
C LEU A 102 -8.15 -4.03 -5.04
N ASP A 103 -9.17 -3.51 -5.71
CA ASP A 103 -9.63 -4.01 -6.99
C ASP A 103 -10.21 -2.85 -7.82
N VAL A 104 -10.06 -2.96 -9.14
CA VAL A 104 -10.52 -1.93 -10.08
C VAL A 104 -11.46 -2.58 -11.08
N SER A 105 -12.69 -2.07 -11.14
CA SER A 105 -13.72 -2.61 -12.01
C SER A 105 -13.93 -1.73 -13.24
N ALA A 106 -13.71 -2.30 -14.42
CA ALA A 106 -14.10 -1.73 -15.71
C ALA A 106 -14.34 -2.86 -16.72
N ALA A 107 -15.41 -2.74 -17.51
CA ALA A 107 -15.81 -3.76 -18.48
C ALA A 107 -14.80 -3.94 -19.62
N ASP A 108 -14.22 -2.83 -20.09
CA ASP A 108 -13.10 -2.82 -21.03
C ASP A 108 -11.79 -3.06 -20.28
N GLU A 109 -11.00 -4.02 -20.75
CA GLU A 109 -9.77 -4.44 -20.05
C GLU A 109 -8.64 -3.43 -20.16
N ALA A 110 -8.57 -2.67 -21.26
CA ALA A 110 -7.57 -1.62 -21.41
C ALA A 110 -7.88 -0.46 -20.47
N VAL A 111 -9.16 -0.07 -20.35
CA VAL A 111 -9.60 0.91 -19.34
C VAL A 111 -9.29 0.38 -17.93
N ARG A 112 -9.59 -0.89 -17.64
CA ARG A 112 -9.25 -1.50 -16.35
C ARG A 112 -7.74 -1.44 -16.05
N ALA A 113 -6.90 -1.67 -17.06
CA ALA A 113 -5.46 -1.61 -16.92
C ALA A 113 -4.97 -0.19 -16.61
N ASP A 114 -5.46 0.81 -17.35
CA ASP A 114 -5.11 2.21 -17.14
C ASP A 114 -5.61 2.72 -15.78
N ASP A 115 -6.85 2.39 -15.41
CA ASP A 115 -7.43 2.73 -14.11
C ASP A 115 -6.63 2.08 -12.96
N LEU A 116 -6.24 0.81 -13.09
CA LEU A 116 -5.42 0.12 -12.10
C LEU A 116 -4.04 0.78 -11.93
N GLU A 117 -3.41 1.20 -13.03
CA GLU A 117 -2.14 1.90 -12.98
C GLU A 117 -2.25 3.23 -12.22
N ILE A 118 -3.31 4.01 -12.43
CA ILE A 118 -3.54 5.26 -11.70
C ILE A 118 -3.53 4.99 -10.18
N VAL A 119 -4.38 4.07 -9.70
CA VAL A 119 -4.48 3.79 -8.25
C VAL A 119 -3.15 3.30 -7.69
N LEU A 120 -2.48 2.37 -8.38
CA LEU A 120 -1.23 1.81 -7.92
C LEU A 120 -0.11 2.86 -7.87
N ARG A 121 -0.02 3.75 -8.86
CA ARG A 121 0.99 4.81 -8.89
C ARG A 121 0.79 5.83 -7.76
N GLU A 122 -0.44 6.28 -7.54
CA GLU A 122 -0.72 7.21 -6.44
C GLU A 122 -0.42 6.57 -5.09
N ALA A 123 -0.89 5.34 -4.87
CA ALA A 123 -0.63 4.62 -3.63
C ALA A 123 0.88 4.34 -3.42
N PHE A 124 1.61 3.94 -4.47
CA PHE A 124 3.05 3.66 -4.36
C PHE A 124 3.89 4.92 -4.16
N ALA A 125 3.51 6.04 -4.77
CA ALA A 125 4.24 7.30 -4.65
C ALA A 125 4.04 7.99 -3.29
N HIS A 126 2.93 7.73 -2.61
CA HIS A 126 2.55 8.46 -1.42
C HIS A 126 3.29 7.98 -0.15
N PRO A 127 4.02 8.86 0.59
CA PRO A 127 4.94 8.44 1.66
C PRO A 127 4.27 7.82 2.90
N ALA A 128 2.99 8.15 3.14
CA ALA A 128 2.21 7.56 4.24
C ALA A 128 1.68 6.16 3.92
N VAL A 129 1.69 5.73 2.65
CA VAL A 129 1.24 4.39 2.27
C VAL A 129 2.35 3.39 2.59
N GLU A 130 2.01 2.35 3.35
CA GLU A 130 2.96 1.30 3.75
C GLU A 130 2.59 -0.10 3.25
N GLY A 131 1.40 -0.25 2.66
CA GLY A 131 0.95 -1.52 2.11
C GLY A 131 -0.12 -1.36 1.06
N ILE A 132 -0.08 -2.25 0.06
CA ILE A 132 -1.11 -2.41 -0.97
C ILE A 132 -1.41 -3.91 -1.05
N MET A 133 -2.67 -4.29 -0.87
CA MET A 133 -3.16 -5.67 -0.95
C MET A 133 -4.31 -5.75 -1.96
N LEU A 134 -4.26 -6.73 -2.85
CA LEU A 134 -5.32 -6.97 -3.84
C LEU A 134 -6.47 -7.79 -3.23
N TRP A 135 -7.71 -7.47 -3.57
CA TRP A 135 -8.89 -8.25 -3.14
C TRP A 135 -9.26 -9.36 -4.11
N GLY A 136 -8.29 -10.25 -4.32
CA GLY A 136 -8.34 -11.28 -5.34
C GLY A 136 -7.82 -10.79 -6.69
N PHE A 137 -7.73 -11.72 -7.64
CA PHE A 137 -7.21 -11.44 -8.98
C PHE A 137 -7.77 -12.35 -10.07
N MET A 138 -8.52 -13.40 -9.73
CA MET A 138 -8.89 -14.49 -10.65
C MET A 138 -10.34 -14.36 -11.13
N GLN A 139 -10.54 -14.46 -12.44
CA GLN A 139 -11.87 -14.46 -13.05
C GLN A 139 -12.73 -15.60 -12.49
N GLY A 140 -13.99 -15.31 -12.17
CA GLY A 140 -14.90 -16.25 -11.53
C GLY A 140 -14.78 -16.32 -10.00
N ASN A 141 -13.69 -15.79 -9.42
CA ASN A 141 -13.45 -15.75 -7.98
C ASN A 141 -13.42 -14.33 -7.40
N MET A 142 -13.54 -13.30 -8.25
CA MET A 142 -13.72 -11.92 -7.81
C MET A 142 -15.13 -11.70 -7.27
N TRP A 143 -15.25 -10.89 -6.22
CA TRP A 143 -16.55 -10.46 -5.69
C TRP A 143 -17.21 -9.37 -6.55
N ARG A 144 -16.42 -8.56 -7.26
CA ARG A 144 -16.87 -7.56 -8.25
C ARG A 144 -16.66 -8.06 -9.66
N SER A 145 -17.65 -7.80 -10.51
CA SER A 145 -17.56 -8.07 -11.95
C SER A 145 -16.44 -7.26 -12.59
N HIS A 146 -15.80 -7.83 -13.61
CA HIS A 146 -14.77 -7.17 -14.39
C HIS A 146 -13.64 -6.53 -13.56
N ALA A 147 -13.18 -7.21 -12.51
CA ALA A 147 -12.11 -6.73 -11.62
C ALA A 147 -10.90 -7.69 -11.53
N HIS A 148 -10.84 -8.71 -12.38
CA HIS A 148 -9.79 -9.72 -12.38
C HIS A 148 -8.57 -9.27 -13.19
N LEU A 149 -7.41 -9.79 -12.80
CA LEU A 149 -6.13 -9.65 -13.50
C LEU A 149 -5.76 -10.91 -14.28
N VAL A 150 -6.34 -12.05 -13.89
CA VAL A 150 -6.10 -13.37 -14.46
C VAL A 150 -7.43 -13.95 -14.92
N ASP A 151 -7.49 -14.37 -16.17
CA ASP A 151 -8.65 -15.02 -16.78
C ASP A 151 -8.85 -16.44 -16.23
N ALA A 152 -10.03 -17.02 -16.47
CA ALA A 152 -10.38 -18.34 -15.94
C ALA A 152 -9.47 -19.47 -16.47
N ASP A 153 -8.79 -19.25 -17.60
CA ASP A 153 -7.79 -20.17 -18.16
C ASP A 153 -6.38 -19.98 -17.58
N GLY A 154 -6.20 -19.06 -16.63
CA GLY A 154 -4.95 -18.78 -15.94
C GLY A 154 -4.02 -17.79 -16.65
N LYS A 155 -4.44 -17.18 -17.76
CA LYS A 155 -3.66 -16.15 -18.45
C LYS A 155 -3.88 -14.77 -17.84
N LEU A 156 -2.85 -13.93 -17.88
CA LEU A 156 -3.00 -12.52 -17.56
C LEU A 156 -3.81 -11.83 -18.66
N ASN A 157 -4.74 -10.97 -18.26
CA ASN A 157 -5.34 -9.99 -19.16
C ASN A 157 -4.50 -8.70 -19.17
N GLU A 158 -4.97 -7.67 -19.89
CA GLU A 158 -4.27 -6.39 -19.99
C GLU A 158 -3.97 -5.75 -18.63
N ALA A 159 -4.93 -5.78 -17.69
CA ALA A 159 -4.73 -5.25 -16.34
C ALA A 159 -3.71 -6.07 -15.54
N GLY A 160 -3.71 -7.40 -15.71
CA GLY A 160 -2.70 -8.28 -15.12
C GLY A 160 -1.29 -8.02 -15.66
N HIS A 161 -1.16 -7.82 -16.98
CA HIS A 161 0.11 -7.43 -17.59
C HIS A 161 0.59 -6.06 -17.09
N ARG A 162 -0.31 -5.08 -16.95
CA ARG A 162 0.02 -3.76 -16.39
C ARG A 162 0.53 -3.86 -14.96
N TYR A 163 -0.15 -4.62 -14.09
CA TYR A 163 0.27 -4.85 -12.71
C TYR A 163 1.68 -5.47 -12.62
N VAL A 164 1.94 -6.51 -13.42
CA VAL A 164 3.27 -7.15 -13.47
C VAL A 164 4.34 -6.18 -13.98
N GLY A 165 4.02 -5.36 -14.98
CA GLY A 165 4.91 -4.32 -15.50
C GLY A 165 5.31 -3.30 -14.42
N LEU A 166 4.34 -2.78 -13.67
CA LEU A 166 4.59 -1.85 -12.57
C LEU A 166 5.44 -2.49 -11.46
N ARG A 167 5.18 -3.76 -11.11
CA ARG A 167 6.00 -4.50 -10.14
C ARG A 167 7.46 -4.65 -10.60
N GLN A 168 7.68 -4.84 -11.90
CA GLN A 168 9.03 -4.88 -12.46
C GLN A 168 9.67 -3.49 -12.48
N GLU A 169 8.92 -2.45 -12.84
CA GLU A 169 9.36 -1.05 -12.79
C GLU A 169 9.82 -0.65 -11.37
N TRP A 170 9.09 -1.09 -10.34
CA TRP A 170 9.35 -0.74 -8.93
C TRP A 170 10.33 -1.68 -8.22
N THR A 171 11.09 -2.47 -8.99
CA THR A 171 12.19 -3.27 -8.47
C THR A 171 13.51 -2.70 -8.99
N SER A 172 14.47 -2.50 -8.09
CA SER A 172 15.77 -1.95 -8.49
C SER A 172 16.84 -3.03 -8.64
N HIS A 173 17.52 -2.99 -9.78
CA HIS A 173 18.67 -3.82 -10.08
C HIS A 173 19.77 -2.95 -10.69
N ALA A 174 21.02 -3.13 -10.25
CA ALA A 174 22.16 -2.41 -10.78
C ALA A 174 23.34 -3.35 -10.98
N ARG A 175 24.08 -3.18 -12.08
CA ARG A 175 25.30 -3.94 -12.39
C ARG A 175 26.31 -3.01 -13.05
N GLY A 176 27.56 -3.12 -12.65
CA GLY A 176 28.65 -2.39 -13.30
C GLY A 176 30.00 -2.71 -12.66
N GLN A 177 30.98 -1.88 -12.96
CA GLN A 177 32.31 -1.93 -12.37
C GLN A 177 32.44 -0.84 -11.31
N VAL A 178 33.23 -1.10 -10.27
CA VAL A 178 33.67 -0.05 -9.36
C VAL A 178 34.55 0.95 -10.12
N ASP A 179 34.47 2.22 -9.76
CA ASP A 179 35.28 3.28 -10.36
C ASP A 179 36.75 3.20 -9.90
N GLY A 180 37.60 4.11 -10.41
CA GLY A 180 39.02 4.17 -10.04
C GLY A 180 39.29 4.50 -8.57
N SER A 181 38.26 4.88 -7.81
CA SER A 181 38.30 5.09 -6.35
C SER A 181 37.65 3.94 -5.56
N GLY A 182 37.21 2.86 -6.21
CA GLY A 182 36.58 1.71 -5.57
C GLY A 182 35.09 1.88 -5.29
N HIS A 183 34.43 2.90 -5.83
CA HIS A 183 33.01 3.16 -5.57
C HIS A 183 32.09 2.64 -6.67
N PHE A 184 30.90 2.21 -6.30
CA PHE A 184 29.78 1.95 -7.20
C PHE A 184 28.53 2.64 -6.67
N LYS A 185 27.83 3.40 -7.52
CA LYS A 185 26.65 4.18 -7.13
C LYS A 185 25.45 3.75 -7.96
N PHE A 186 24.30 3.61 -7.30
CA PHE A 186 23.02 3.41 -7.94
C PHE A 186 21.92 4.07 -7.11
N ARG A 187 20.75 4.30 -7.72
CA ARG A 187 19.52 4.69 -7.04
C ARG A 187 18.59 3.49 -7.04
N GLY A 188 17.96 3.20 -5.90
CA GLY A 188 16.99 2.12 -5.78
C GLY A 188 15.79 2.50 -4.92
N PHE A 189 14.72 1.73 -5.06
CA PHE A 189 13.54 1.82 -4.18
C PHE A 189 13.87 1.30 -2.77
N HIS A 190 13.08 1.70 -1.78
CA HIS A 190 13.13 1.10 -0.45
C HIS A 190 12.97 -0.43 -0.52
N GLY A 191 13.71 -1.16 0.30
CA GLY A 191 13.62 -2.62 0.32
C GLY A 191 14.91 -3.32 0.73
N LYS A 192 14.87 -4.65 0.62
CA LYS A 192 16.00 -5.52 0.96
C LYS A 192 16.82 -5.82 -0.29
N TYR A 193 18.13 -5.67 -0.19
CA TYR A 193 19.06 -5.86 -1.29
C TYR A 193 20.13 -6.89 -0.94
N VAL A 194 20.68 -7.48 -2.00
CA VAL A 194 21.92 -8.27 -1.96
C VAL A 194 22.88 -7.65 -2.96
N VAL A 195 24.08 -7.28 -2.50
CA VAL A 195 25.19 -6.94 -3.38
C VAL A 195 26.04 -8.18 -3.63
N GLN A 196 26.51 -8.32 -4.87
CA GLN A 196 27.46 -9.35 -5.30
C GLN A 196 28.65 -8.66 -5.93
N LEU A 197 29.86 -8.93 -5.41
CA LEU A 197 31.09 -8.28 -5.85
C LEU A 197 32.10 -9.33 -6.28
N THR A 198 32.57 -9.25 -7.52
CA THR A 198 33.68 -10.06 -8.03
C THR A 198 34.97 -9.25 -7.95
N THR A 199 35.97 -9.73 -7.20
CA THR A 199 37.28 -9.06 -7.11
C THR A 199 38.13 -9.35 -8.34
N GLY A 200 39.22 -8.59 -8.52
CA GLY A 200 40.20 -8.85 -9.59
C GLY A 200 40.85 -10.24 -9.49
N ALA A 201 40.84 -10.87 -8.32
CA ALA A 201 41.31 -12.24 -8.10
C ALA A 201 40.27 -13.31 -8.46
N GLY A 202 39.05 -12.91 -8.88
CA GLY A 202 37.94 -13.82 -9.18
C GLY A 202 37.16 -14.30 -7.96
N GLU A 203 37.42 -13.74 -6.77
CA GLU A 203 36.67 -14.05 -5.55
C GLU A 203 35.30 -13.36 -5.58
N MET A 204 34.26 -14.07 -5.13
CA MET A 204 32.90 -13.54 -5.00
C MET A 204 32.58 -13.21 -3.55
N LYS A 205 32.26 -11.94 -3.26
CA LYS A 205 31.76 -11.46 -1.97
C LYS A 205 30.26 -11.13 -2.07
N TYR A 206 29.53 -11.33 -0.97
CA TYR A 206 28.08 -11.10 -0.87
C TYR A 206 27.75 -10.37 0.43
N GLN A 207 26.82 -9.40 0.38
CA GLN A 207 26.32 -8.73 1.56
C GLN A 207 24.85 -8.34 1.40
N GLN A 208 24.07 -8.53 2.47
CA GLN A 208 22.69 -8.07 2.56
C GLN A 208 22.65 -6.68 3.21
N PHE A 209 21.75 -5.83 2.72
CA PHE A 209 21.50 -4.52 3.31
C PHE A 209 20.07 -4.07 3.03
N ASP A 210 19.58 -3.16 3.86
CA ASP A 210 18.25 -2.57 3.72
C ASP A 210 18.38 -1.11 3.28
N VAL A 211 17.61 -0.72 2.27
CA VAL A 211 17.43 0.68 1.86
C VAL A 211 16.15 1.18 2.51
N GLY A 212 16.29 2.09 3.47
CA GLY A 212 15.17 2.71 4.19
C GLY A 212 14.49 3.84 3.41
N LYS A 213 13.42 4.41 4.00
CA LYS A 213 12.76 5.62 3.48
C LYS A 213 13.71 6.84 3.58
N GLY A 214 13.73 7.69 2.56
CA GLY A 214 14.44 8.98 2.54
C GLY A 214 15.42 9.14 1.38
N ASP A 215 15.95 10.36 1.21
CA ASP A 215 16.88 10.72 0.13
C ASP A 215 18.36 10.68 0.55
N GLY A 216 18.65 10.24 1.78
CA GLY A 216 20.01 10.13 2.29
C GLY A 216 20.80 9.00 1.61
N PRO A 217 22.10 9.18 1.33
CA PRO A 217 22.92 8.10 0.81
C PRO A 217 23.16 7.02 1.87
N LEU A 218 23.02 5.75 1.49
CA LEU A 218 23.53 4.61 2.25
C LEU A 218 24.91 4.23 1.70
N VAL A 219 25.91 4.16 2.58
CA VAL A 219 27.26 3.69 2.23
C VAL A 219 27.42 2.27 2.77
N LEU A 220 27.84 1.37 1.90
CA LEU A 220 28.11 -0.03 2.21
C LEU A 220 29.57 -0.33 1.90
N ASP A 221 30.38 -0.51 2.93
CA ASP A 221 31.78 -0.92 2.79
C ASP A 221 31.87 -2.43 2.60
N MET A 222 32.52 -2.86 1.52
CA MET A 222 32.61 -4.27 1.12
C MET A 222 33.92 -4.96 1.53
N ASP A 223 34.67 -4.36 2.48
CA ASP A 223 35.98 -4.82 2.99
C ASP A 223 36.80 -5.55 1.91
N LEU A 224 37.16 -4.80 0.85
CA LEU A 224 37.81 -5.34 -0.35
C LEU A 224 39.20 -5.89 -0.06
#